data_AF-A0A6P0N9M5-F1
#
_entry.id   AF-A0A6P0N9M5-F1
#
_cell.length_a   1.000
_cell.length_b   1.000
_cell.length_c   1.000
_cell.angle_alpha   90.00
_cell.angle_beta   90.00
_cell.angle_gamma   90.00
#
_symmetry.space_group_name_H-M   'P 1'
#
loop_
_entity.id
_entity.type
_entity.pdbx_description
1 polymer ?
#
loop_
_entity_poly.entity_id
_entity_poly.type
_entity_poly.pdbx_seq_one_letter_code
_entity_poly.pdbx_strand_id
1 'polypeptide(L)' 'MPAKDIFHDVVKKALIQDNWVITHDPLTLDLRDRQLHIDLGARKVSGQQSAVSF' A
#
# COMPACT_ATOMS: atom_id res chain seq x y z
N MET A 1 1.50 20.51 -1.83
CA MET A 1 1.56 19.02 -1.89
C MET A 1 3.00 18.67 -1.58
N PRO A 2 3.29 17.89 -0.52
CA PRO A 2 4.68 17.49 -0.26
C PRO A 2 5.21 16.82 -1.53
N ALA A 3 6.42 17.19 -1.93
CA ALA A 3 7.01 16.71 -3.17
C ALA A 3 6.99 15.17 -3.14
N LYS A 4 6.47 14.54 -4.21
CA LYS A 4 6.64 13.10 -4.40
C LYS A 4 8.11 12.80 -4.20
N ASP A 5 8.42 12.06 -3.14
CA ASP A 5 9.79 11.67 -2.87
C ASP A 5 10.29 10.90 -4.10
N ILE A 6 11.54 11.13 -4.50
CA ILE A 6 12.14 10.50 -5.70
C ILE A 6 12.10 8.97 -5.61
N PHE A 7 11.97 8.44 -4.40
CA PHE A 7 11.87 7.02 -4.11
C PHE A 7 10.45 6.47 -4.20
N HIS A 8 9.40 7.30 -4.19
CA HIS A 8 8.00 6.84 -4.21
C HIS A 8 7.72 5.94 -5.42
N ASP A 9 8.05 6.45 -6.61
CA ASP A 9 7.85 5.71 -7.85
C ASP A 9 8.77 4.49 -7.96
N VAL A 10 9.96 4.54 -7.36
CA VAL A 10 10.91 3.41 -7.33
C VAL A 10 10.37 2.29 -6.45
N VAL A 11 9.89 2.60 -5.24
CA VAL A 11 9.30 1.63 -4.31
C VAL A 11 8.03 1.04 -4.90
N LYS A 12 7.15 1.87 -5.49
CA LYS A 12 5.94 1.42 -6.16
C LYS A 12 6.24 0.43 -7.29
N LYS A 13 7.23 0.73 -8.13
CA LYS A 13 7.67 -0.17 -9.21
C LYS A 13 8.25 -1.47 -8.67
N ALA A 14 9.11 -1.40 -7.65
CA ALA A 14 9.69 -2.58 -7.01
C ALA A 14 8.60 -3.50 -6.44
N LEU A 15 7.60 -2.94 -5.75
CA LEU A 15 6.47 -3.69 -5.21
C LEU A 15 5.66 -4.38 -6.33
N ILE A 16 5.37 -3.67 -7.43
CA ILE A 16 4.67 -4.25 -8.58
C ILE A 16 5.50 -5.39 -9.21
N GLN A 17 6.82 -5.22 -9.34
CA GLN A 17 7.72 -6.25 -9.85
C GLN A 17 7.77 -7.49 -8.94
N ASP A 18 7.68 -7.29 -7.63
CA ASP A 18 7.65 -8.35 -6.62
C ASP A 18 6.25 -9.00 -6.46
N ASN A 19 5.34 -8.77 -7.42
CA ASN A 19 3.94 -9.25 -7.42
C ASN A 19 3.11 -8.77 -6.22
N TRP A 20 3.31 -7.52 -5.79
CA TRP A 20 2.39 -6.85 -4.87
C TRP A 20 1.37 -6.03 -5.64
N VAL A 21 0.15 -6.00 -5.11
CA VAL A 21 -0.91 -5.13 -5.60
C VAL A 21 -0.93 -3.88 -4.72
N ILE A 22 -0.67 -2.73 -5.35
CA ILE A 22 -0.84 -1.43 -4.67
C ILE A 22 -2.34 -1.24 -4.43
N THR A 23 -2.72 -1.02 -3.17
CA THR A 23 -4.12 -0.83 -2.77
C THR A 23 -4.47 0.65 -2.62
N HIS A 24 -3.52 1.47 -2.15
CA HIS A 24 -3.72 2.90 -1.88
C HIS A 24 -2.41 3.67 -2.09
N ASP A 25 -2.51 4.91 -2.55
CA ASP A 25 -1.36 5.80 -2.84
C ASP A 25 -1.86 7.28 -2.81
N PRO A 26 -1.86 7.96 -1.64
CA PRO A 26 -1.50 7.49 -0.30
C PRO A 26 -2.66 6.78 0.43
N LEU A 27 -2.33 5.93 1.40
CA LEU A 27 -3.31 5.38 2.35
C LEU A 27 -3.50 6.37 3.49
N THR A 28 -4.73 6.86 3.64
CA THR A 28 -5.10 7.74 4.75
C THR A 28 -5.95 6.95 5.74
N LEU A 29 -5.53 6.95 7.00
CA LEU A 29 -6.25 6.32 8.10
C LEU A 29 -6.72 7.42 9.06
N ASP A 30 -8.03 7.50 9.23
CA ASP A 30 -8.64 8.40 10.21
C ASP A 30 -8.63 7.70 11.57
N LEU A 31 -7.73 8.13 12.45
CA LEU A 31 -7.75 7.82 13.87
C LEU A 31 -8.55 8.93 14.55
N ARG A 32 -9.33 8.57 15.59
CA ARG A 32 -10.31 9.46 16.25
C ARG A 32 -9.88 10.91 16.41
N ASP A 33 -8.63 11.13 16.82
CA ASP A 33 -8.02 12.42 17.12
C ASP A 33 -6.93 12.84 16.11
N ARG A 34 -6.55 11.97 15.16
CA ARG A 34 -5.43 12.20 14.24
C ARG A 34 -5.62 11.50 12.90
N GLN A 35 -5.13 12.13 11.84
CA GLN A 35 -5.08 11.51 10.53
C GLN A 35 -3.66 11.00 10.27
N LEU A 36 -3.54 9.71 9.96
CA LEU A 36 -2.27 9.09 9.58
C LEU A 36 -2.23 8.96 8.05
N HIS A 37 -1.19 9.52 7.44
CA HIS A 37 -0.92 9.37 6.02
C HIS A 37 0.26 8.41 5.84
N ILE A 38 0.01 7.34 5.09
CA ILE A 38 1.00 6.36 4.69
C ILE A 38 1.17 6.50 3.19
N ASP A 39 2.42 6.62 2.71
CA ASP A 39 2.69 6.90 1.31
C ASP A 39 2.17 5.83 0.36
N LEU A 40 2.29 4.55 0.72
CA LEU A 40 1.83 3.43 -0.11
C LEU A 40 1.20 2.33 0.75
N GLY A 41 -0.04 1.97 0.41
CA GLY A 41 -0.67 0.72 0.82
C GLY A 41 -0.43 -0.35 -0.24
N ALA A 42 0.11 -1.50 0.13
CA ALA A 42 0.34 -2.61 -0.77
C ALA A 42 -0.03 -3.94 -0.12
N ARG A 43 -0.50 -4.89 -0.93
CA ARG A 43 -0.87 -6.24 -0.50
C ARG A 43 -0.11 -7.26 -1.32
N LYS A 44 0.62 -8.15 -0.65
CA LYS A 44 1.31 -9.25 -1.31
C LYS A 44 0.29 -10.23 -1.85
N VAL A 45 0.45 -10.64 -3.10
CA VAL A 45 -0.31 -11.76 -3.64
C VAL A 45 0.36 -13.04 -3.15
N SER A 46 0.08 -13.44 -1.91
CA SER A 46 0.39 -14.80 -1.45
C SER A 46 -0.62 -15.74 -2.11
N GLY A 47 -0.13 -16.72 -2.88
CA GLY A 47 -0.93 -17.73 -3.58
C GLY A 47 -1.73 -18.69 -2.69
N GLN A 48 -2.19 -18.29 -1.51
CA GLN A 48 -3.13 -19.05 -0.70
C GLN A 48 -4.28 -18.15 -0.25
N GLN A 49 -5.35 -18.16 -1.05
CA GLN A 49 -6.70 -17.97 -0.53
C GLN A 49 -7.06 -19.24 0.25
N SER A 50 -6.76 -19.27 1.54
CA SER A 50 -7.52 -20.14 2.44
C SER A 50 -8.90 -19.51 2.60
N ALA A 51 -9.80 -19.85 1.68
CA ALA A 51 -11.21 -19.58 1.81
C ALA A 51 -11.73 -20.42 2.98
N VAL A 52 -11.64 -19.87 4.19
CA VAL A 52 -12.47 -20.35 5.30
C VAL A 52 -13.77 -19.57 5.21
N SER A 53 -14.69 -20.11 4.43
CA SER A 53 -16.10 -19.75 4.50
C SER A 53 -16.64 -20.30 5.81
N PHE A 54 -17.19 -19.43 6.66
CA PHE A 54 -18.03 -19.81 7.79
C PHE A 54 -19.48 -19.93 7.34
#